data_AF-A0A0G0I5C7-F1
#
_entry.id   AF-A0A0G0I5C7-F1
#
_cell.length_a   1.000
_cell.length_b   1.000
_cell.length_c   1.000
_cell.angle_alpha   90.00
_cell.angle_beta   90.00
_cell.angle_gamma   90.00
#
_symmetry.space_group_name_H-M   'P 1'
#
loop_
_entity.id
_entity.type
_entity.pdbx_description
1 polymer ?
#
loop_
_entity_poly.entity_id
_entity_poly.type
_entity_poly.pdbx_seq_one_letter_code
_entity_poly.pdbx_strand_id
1 'polypeptide(L)'
;MRSIWEGAISFGLINIPVRLYTASRERKLAFHYVHKGDFCPIKYLKICKTTGKEIPYEEIVRGFEYEKGNFVILEDKDFEKADVKKSHLIDVFQFVEEKEIDPIYLEKPYYLEPQNSARKAFVLLREALKKTKKVGIAKFVLRTREYLAMVRANDDFIILNQMRYADEIVNPKDLILPG
;
A
#
# COMPACT_ATOMS: atom_id res chain seq x y z
N MET A 1 -17.28 0.58 7.55
CA MET A 1 -16.01 0.82 6.79
C MET A 1 -16.07 -0.01 5.53
N ARG A 2 -15.54 0.47 4.40
CA ARG A 2 -15.50 -0.30 3.14
C ARG A 2 -14.16 -1.03 3.06
N SER A 3 -14.18 -2.32 2.71
CA SER A 3 -12.96 -3.07 2.43
C SER A 3 -12.27 -2.48 1.20
N ILE A 4 -10.95 -2.34 1.26
CA ILE A 4 -10.12 -1.86 0.14
C ILE A 4 -9.43 -3.00 -0.60
N TRP A 5 -9.42 -4.21 -0.01
CA TRP A 5 -8.78 -5.39 -0.58
C TRP A 5 -9.33 -6.66 0.09
N GLU A 6 -9.43 -7.74 -0.68
CA GLU A 6 -9.87 -9.06 -0.24
C GLU A 6 -8.89 -10.11 -0.73
N GLY A 7 -8.56 -11.05 0.15
CA GLY A 7 -7.56 -12.07 -0.11
C GLY A 7 -7.36 -12.96 1.11
N ALA A 8 -6.16 -13.51 1.30
CA ALA A 8 -5.86 -14.39 2.42
C ALA A 8 -4.47 -14.15 3.02
N ILE A 9 -4.33 -14.37 4.33
CA ILE A 9 -3.01 -14.51 4.97
C ILE A 9 -2.52 -15.93 4.70
N SER A 10 -1.34 -16.06 4.10
CA SER A 10 -0.68 -17.32 3.78
C SER A 10 0.61 -17.45 4.57
N PHE A 11 0.86 -18.61 5.18
CA PHE A 11 2.17 -19.00 5.71
C PHE A 11 2.29 -20.51 5.76
N GLY A 12 3.36 -21.05 5.16
CA GLY A 12 3.52 -22.50 5.00
C GLY A 12 2.34 -23.11 4.26
N LEU A 13 1.53 -23.91 4.96
CA LEU A 13 0.33 -24.57 4.41
C LEU A 13 -0.99 -23.95 4.92
N ILE A 14 -0.91 -22.89 5.72
CA ILE A 14 -2.08 -22.24 6.31
C ILE A 14 -2.52 -21.09 5.41
N ASN A 15 -3.82 -21.06 5.12
CA ASN A 15 -4.45 -20.01 4.33
C ASN A 15 -5.69 -19.48 5.09
N ILE A 16 -5.68 -18.20 5.45
CA ILE A 16 -6.71 -17.55 6.27
C ILE A 16 -7.37 -16.42 5.46
N PRO A 17 -8.55 -16.64 4.87
CA PRO A 17 -9.28 -15.60 4.16
C PRO A 17 -9.61 -14.39 5.04
N VAL A 18 -9.28 -13.19 4.55
CA VAL A 18 -9.43 -11.91 5.26
C VAL A 18 -9.87 -10.78 4.33
N ARG A 19 -10.35 -9.68 4.94
CA ARG A 19 -10.57 -8.38 4.30
C ARG A 19 -9.68 -7.33 4.96
N LEU A 20 -9.21 -6.39 4.14
CA LEU A 20 -8.31 -5.31 4.56
C LEU A 20 -9.06 -3.97 4.58
N TYR A 21 -8.90 -3.22 5.67
CA TYR A 21 -9.50 -1.89 5.86
C TYR A 21 -8.43 -0.89 6.27
N THR A 22 -8.49 0.34 5.75
CA THR A 22 -7.58 1.41 6.19
C THR A 22 -7.78 1.72 7.68
N ALA A 23 -6.71 1.69 8.46
CA ALA A 23 -6.74 1.99 9.90
C ALA A 23 -6.36 3.44 10.24
N SER A 24 -6.04 4.25 9.24
CA SER A 24 -5.84 5.69 9.35
C SER A 24 -6.85 6.47 8.51
N ARG A 25 -7.20 7.68 8.95
CA ARG A 25 -7.94 8.65 8.13
C ARG A 25 -7.13 9.93 8.07
N GLU A 26 -6.73 10.33 6.88
CA GLU A 26 -6.18 11.67 6.68
C GLU A 26 -7.31 12.70 6.86
N ARG A 27 -7.12 13.63 7.78
CA ARG A 27 -7.96 14.83 7.89
C ARG A 27 -7.30 15.94 7.08
N LYS A 28 -7.33 15.83 5.75
CA LYS A 28 -6.90 16.93 4.89
C LYS A 28 -8.09 17.87 4.68
N LEU A 29 -7.89 19.15 4.98
CA LEU A 29 -8.76 20.20 4.46
C LEU A 29 -8.59 20.22 2.94
N ALA A 30 -9.67 19.98 2.21
CA ALA A 30 -9.66 20.04 0.76
C ALA A 30 -9.72 21.51 0.34
N PHE A 31 -8.55 22.08 0.03
CA PHE A 31 -8.48 23.42 -0.55
C PHE A 31 -8.73 23.34 -2.05
N HIS A 32 -9.60 24.21 -2.55
CA HIS A 32 -9.79 24.41 -3.98
C HIS A 32 -9.05 25.68 -4.39
N TYR A 33 -8.36 25.62 -5.53
CA TYR A 33 -7.81 26.83 -6.12
C TYR A 33 -8.95 27.67 -6.66
N VAL A 34 -8.95 28.93 -6.24
CA VAL A 34 -9.90 29.94 -6.69
C VAL A 34 -9.13 31.11 -7.27
N HIS A 35 -9.68 31.73 -8.31
CA HIS A 35 -9.10 32.94 -8.87
C HIS A 35 -9.14 34.07 -7.83
N LYS A 36 -8.01 34.77 -7.65
CA LYS A 36 -7.84 35.73 -6.54
C LYS A 36 -8.82 36.92 -6.60
N GLY A 37 -9.26 37.31 -7.79
CA GLY A 37 -10.09 38.52 -7.98
C GLY A 37 -11.58 38.31 -7.71
N ASP A 38 -12.12 37.15 -8.09
CA ASP A 38 -13.58 36.87 -8.08
C ASP A 38 -13.92 35.58 -7.30
N PHE A 39 -12.90 34.89 -6.78
CA PHE A 39 -13.01 33.62 -6.08
C PHE A 39 -13.68 32.50 -6.88
N CYS A 40 -13.71 32.60 -8.21
CA CYS A 40 -14.26 31.53 -9.04
C CYS A 40 -13.34 30.28 -9.00
N PRO A 41 -13.90 29.06 -9.00
CA PRO A 41 -13.11 27.83 -9.05
C PRO A 41 -12.28 27.73 -10.34
N ILE A 42 -11.03 27.27 -10.22
CA ILE A 42 -10.16 27.05 -11.37
C ILE A 42 -10.49 25.71 -12.06
N LYS A 43 -10.64 25.73 -13.39
CA LYS A 43 -10.70 24.53 -14.23
C LYS A 43 -9.33 24.26 -14.85
N TYR A 44 -8.92 22.99 -14.88
CA TYR A 44 -7.67 22.57 -15.49
C TYR A 44 -7.93 21.98 -16.88
N LEU A 45 -7.12 22.39 -17.85
CA LEU A 45 -7.04 21.78 -19.19
C LEU A 45 -5.74 20.99 -19.30
N LYS A 46 -5.81 19.79 -19.87
CA LYS A 46 -4.62 18.99 -20.17
C LYS A 46 -4.18 19.29 -21.59
N ILE A 47 -3.02 19.91 -21.74
CA ILE A 47 -2.51 20.37 -23.04
C ILE A 47 -1.28 19.54 -23.44
N CYS A 48 -1.26 19.02 -24.66
CA CYS A 48 -0.09 18.31 -25.19
C CYS A 48 1.07 19.29 -25.36
N LYS A 49 2.23 19.00 -24.73
CA LYS A 49 3.40 19.88 -24.72
C LYS A 49 3.94 20.19 -26.13
N THR A 50 3.82 19.25 -27.05
CA THR A 50 4.35 19.39 -28.42
C THR A 50 3.39 20.16 -29.32
N THR A 51 2.09 19.88 -29.25
CA THR A 51 1.11 20.44 -30.19
C THR A 51 0.40 21.67 -29.65
N GLY A 52 0.46 21.93 -28.34
CA GLY A 52 -0.28 23.00 -27.68
C GLY A 52 -1.80 22.80 -27.65
N LYS A 53 -2.30 21.63 -28.10
CA LYS A 53 -3.73 21.33 -28.14
C LYS A 53 -4.20 20.73 -26.82
N GLU A 54 -5.41 21.11 -26.42
CA GLU A 54 -6.14 20.42 -25.36
C GLU A 54 -6.42 18.97 -25.79
N ILE A 55 -6.15 18.03 -24.89
CA ILE A 55 -6.35 16.61 -25.10
C ILE A 55 -7.51 16.14 -24.20
N PRO A 56 -8.60 15.59 -24.78
CA PRO A 56 -9.68 14.98 -24.02
C PRO A 56 -9.16 13.87 -23.11
N TYR A 57 -9.77 13.69 -21.94
CA TYR A 57 -9.32 12.70 -20.96
C TYR A 57 -9.23 11.26 -21.53
N GLU A 58 -10.16 10.91 -22.41
CA GLU A 58 -10.26 9.60 -23.07
C GLU A 58 -9.06 9.27 -23.97
N GLU A 59 -8.36 10.31 -24.46
CA GLU A 59 -7.18 10.16 -25.32
C GLU A 59 -5.87 10.13 -24.52
N ILE A 60 -5.93 10.13 -23.18
CA ILE A 60 -4.76 10.21 -22.32
C ILE A 60 -4.45 8.85 -21.71
N VAL A 61 -3.32 8.28 -22.15
CA VAL A 61 -2.79 7.00 -21.66
C VAL A 61 -1.63 7.20 -20.69
N ARG A 62 -1.29 6.15 -19.93
CA ARG A 62 -0.08 6.13 -19.08
C ARG A 62 1.12 5.69 -19.91
N GLY A 63 2.16 6.51 -19.94
CA GLY A 63 3.46 6.17 -20.55
C GLY A 63 4.56 6.09 -19.50
N PHE A 64 5.37 5.04 -19.55
CA PHE A 64 6.61 4.92 -18.78
C PHE A 64 7.79 5.36 -19.66
N GLU A 65 8.49 6.42 -19.26
CA GLU A 65 9.65 6.94 -19.99
C GLU A 65 10.88 6.06 -19.71
N TYR A 66 11.31 5.27 -20.70
CA TYR A 66 12.49 4.40 -20.57
C TYR A 66 13.77 5.06 -21.07
N GLU A 67 13.64 6.03 -21.97
CA GLU A 67 14.69 6.94 -22.42
C GLU A 67 14.06 8.32 -22.66
N LYS A 68 14.87 9.38 -22.59
CA LYS A 68 14.38 10.75 -22.71
C LYS A 68 13.57 10.96 -24.00
N GLY A 69 12.27 11.18 -23.86
CA GLY A 69 11.32 11.35 -24.96
C GLY A 69 10.70 10.07 -25.52
N ASN A 70 11.12 8.89 -25.06
CA ASN A 70 10.62 7.59 -25.50
C ASN A 70 9.79 6.93 -24.38
N PHE A 71 8.52 6.64 -24.69
CA PHE A 71 7.55 6.12 -23.71
C PHE A 71 7.04 4.74 -24.12
N VAL A 72 6.96 3.81 -23.17
CA VAL A 72 6.18 2.58 -23.29
C VAL A 72 4.78 2.87 -22.75
N ILE A 73 3.74 2.66 -23.56
CA ILE A 73 2.35 2.78 -23.12
C ILE A 73 2.02 1.56 -22.27
N LEU A 74 1.49 1.79 -21.07
CA LEU A 74 1.04 0.72 -20.17
C LEU A 74 -0.48 0.74 -20.12
N GLU A 75 -1.12 -0.35 -20.56
CA GLU A 75 -2.55 -0.55 -20.41
C GLU A 75 -2.87 -1.23 -19.07
N ASP A 76 -4.09 -1.04 -18.55
CA ASP A 76 -4.51 -1.67 -17.28
C ASP A 76 -4.36 -3.21 -17.33
N LYS A 77 -4.52 -3.82 -18.52
CA LYS A 77 -4.34 -5.26 -18.76
C LYS A 77 -2.89 -5.74 -18.66
N ASP A 78 -1.91 -4.86 -18.90
CA ASP A 78 -0.49 -5.21 -18.78
C ASP A 78 -0.08 -5.38 -17.30
N PHE A 79 -0.74 -4.64 -16.40
CA PHE A 79 -0.58 -4.83 -14.96
C PHE A 79 -1.25 -6.11 -14.45
N GLU A 80 -2.38 -6.51 -15.04
CA GLU A 80 -3.10 -7.73 -14.66
C GLU A 80 -2.33 -9.01 -15.03
N LYS A 81 -1.65 -9.03 -16.19
CA LYS A 81 -0.91 -10.22 -16.66
C LYS A 81 0.36 -10.54 -15.84
N ALA A 82 0.87 -9.59 -15.06
CA ALA A 82 2.18 -9.72 -14.45
C ALA A 82 2.24 -10.66 -13.21
N ASP A 83 1.17 -10.85 -12.43
CA ASP A 83 1.26 -11.73 -11.23
C ASP A 83 -0.10 -12.13 -10.58
N VAL A 84 -1.06 -12.65 -11.37
CA VAL A 84 -2.45 -12.97 -10.90
C VAL A 84 -2.50 -13.88 -9.66
N LYS A 85 -1.48 -14.73 -9.41
CA LYS A 85 -1.49 -15.63 -8.24
C LYS A 85 -1.05 -14.95 -6.93
N LYS A 86 -0.17 -13.96 -6.98
CA LYS A 86 0.29 -13.23 -5.78
C LYS A 86 -0.59 -12.05 -5.40
N SER A 87 -1.47 -11.61 -6.31
CA SER A 87 -2.28 -10.39 -6.12
C SER A 87 -3.23 -10.45 -4.91
N HIS A 88 -3.61 -11.65 -4.47
CA HIS A 88 -4.62 -11.87 -3.43
C HIS A 88 -4.07 -12.50 -2.14
N LEU A 89 -2.74 -12.56 -1.96
CA LEU A 89 -2.12 -13.12 -0.75
C LEU A 89 -1.36 -12.06 0.03
N ILE A 90 -1.49 -12.14 1.36
CA ILE A 90 -0.52 -11.61 2.32
C ILE A 90 0.36 -12.80 2.68
N ASP A 91 1.47 -12.95 1.96
CA ASP A 91 2.39 -14.07 2.10
C ASP A 91 3.41 -13.79 3.21
N VAL A 92 3.18 -14.35 4.40
CA VAL A 92 4.06 -14.23 5.55
C VAL A 92 5.17 -15.26 5.42
N PHE A 93 6.39 -14.79 5.21
CA PHE A 93 7.55 -15.64 4.95
C PHE A 93 8.50 -15.77 6.15
N GLN A 94 8.36 -14.91 7.17
CA GLN A 94 9.21 -14.95 8.36
C GLN A 94 8.49 -14.43 9.61
N PHE A 95 8.84 -14.95 10.78
CA PHE A 95 8.38 -14.42 12.07
C PHE A 95 9.56 -13.95 12.92
N VAL A 96 9.57 -12.66 13.26
CA VAL A 96 10.63 -11.99 14.03
C VAL A 96 10.05 -11.39 15.32
N GLU A 97 10.90 -11.03 16.28
CA GLU A 97 10.46 -10.26 17.44
C GLU A 97 10.14 -8.82 17.01
N GLU A 98 9.08 -8.22 17.56
CA GLU A 98 8.66 -6.85 17.20
C GLU A 98 9.77 -5.82 17.40
N LYS A 99 10.64 -6.04 18.40
CA LYS A 99 11.77 -5.15 18.74
C LYS A 99 12.89 -5.13 17.68
N GLU A 100 12.92 -6.10 16.78
CA GLU A 100 13.92 -6.16 15.69
C GLU A 100 13.57 -5.22 14.54
N ILE A 101 12.36 -4.66 14.53
CA ILE A 101 11.86 -3.78 13.48
C ILE A 101 11.98 -2.33 13.94
N ASP A 102 12.87 -1.57 13.32
CA ASP A 102 12.95 -0.13 13.54
C ASP A 102 11.65 0.55 13.05
N PRO A 103 10.98 1.37 13.88
CA PRO A 103 9.78 2.11 13.50
C PRO A 103 9.92 2.96 12.23
N ILE A 104 11.15 3.36 11.83
CA ILE A 104 11.41 4.11 10.59
C ILE A 104 10.86 3.39 9.34
N TYR A 105 10.79 2.06 9.38
CA TYR A 105 10.27 1.25 8.28
C TYR A 105 8.74 1.24 8.23
N LEU A 106 8.01 1.68 9.26
CA LEU A 106 6.54 1.59 9.28
C LEU A 106 5.88 2.78 8.57
N GLU A 107 4.97 2.49 7.63
CA GLU A 107 4.29 3.51 6.82
C GLU A 107 2.81 3.67 7.17
N LYS A 108 1.98 2.66 6.82
CA LYS A 108 0.51 2.77 6.89
C LYS A 108 -0.12 1.56 7.57
N PRO A 109 -0.97 1.77 8.59
CA PRO A 109 -1.68 0.68 9.25
C PRO A 109 -2.98 0.32 8.52
N TYR A 110 -3.31 -0.97 8.54
CA TYR A 110 -4.55 -1.54 8.05
C TYR A 110 -5.10 -2.59 9.03
N TYR A 111 -6.42 -2.65 9.17
CA TYR A 111 -7.09 -3.69 9.94
C TYR A 111 -7.40 -4.90 9.07
N LEU A 112 -7.20 -6.09 9.63
CA LEU A 112 -7.58 -7.36 9.01
C LEU A 112 -8.82 -7.92 9.70
N GLU A 113 -9.85 -8.22 8.91
CA GLU A 113 -11.08 -8.90 9.33
C GLU A 113 -11.10 -10.32 8.75
N PRO A 114 -11.26 -11.39 9.56
CA PRO A 114 -11.43 -12.72 9.01
C PRO A 114 -12.78 -12.90 8.34
N GLN A 115 -12.81 -13.63 7.23
CA GLN A 115 -14.07 -14.12 6.70
C GLN A 115 -14.69 -15.19 7.61
N ASN A 116 -15.99 -15.45 7.45
CA ASN A 116 -16.77 -16.30 8.37
C ASN A 116 -16.15 -17.71 8.57
N SER A 117 -15.65 -18.33 7.51
CA SER A 117 -15.01 -19.66 7.57
C SER A 117 -13.64 -19.66 8.26
N ALA A 118 -12.99 -18.51 8.37
CA ALA A 118 -11.59 -18.37 8.79
C ALA A 118 -11.42 -17.93 10.26
N ARG A 119 -12.51 -17.64 10.98
CA ARG A 119 -12.48 -17.03 12.33
C ARG A 119 -11.61 -17.81 13.32
N LYS A 120 -11.72 -19.14 13.38
CA LYS A 120 -10.93 -19.97 14.31
C LYS A 120 -9.44 -19.91 14.01
N ALA A 121 -9.05 -20.02 12.73
CA ALA A 121 -7.66 -19.93 12.30
C ALA A 121 -7.08 -18.54 12.54
N PHE A 122 -7.87 -17.48 12.30
CA PHE A 122 -7.48 -16.11 12.58
C PHE A 122 -7.22 -15.86 14.06
N VAL A 123 -8.10 -16.33 14.95
CA VAL A 123 -7.89 -16.24 16.40
C VAL A 123 -6.65 -17.03 16.81
N LEU A 124 -6.44 -18.22 16.27
CA LEU A 124 -5.25 -19.01 16.55
C LEU A 124 -3.95 -18.27 16.19
N LEU A 125 -3.90 -17.67 14.99
CA LEU A 125 -2.77 -16.84 14.57
C LEU A 125 -2.58 -15.64 15.50
N ARG A 126 -3.66 -14.91 15.83
CA ARG A 126 -3.63 -13.76 16.74
C ARG A 126 -3.04 -14.13 18.10
N GLU A 127 -3.53 -15.20 18.71
CA GLU A 127 -3.07 -15.65 20.03
C GLU A 127 -1.63 -16.19 19.98
N ALA A 128 -1.25 -16.88 18.90
CA ALA A 128 0.11 -17.33 18.70
C ALA A 128 1.09 -16.15 18.61
N LEU A 129 0.78 -15.12 17.82
CA LEU A 129 1.58 -13.89 17.70
C LEU A 129 1.72 -13.19 19.06
N LYS A 130 0.62 -13.00 19.81
CA LYS A 130 0.65 -12.42 21.16
C LYS A 130 1.53 -13.20 22.12
N LYS A 131 1.31 -14.52 22.21
CA LYS A 131 2.01 -15.38 23.17
C LYS A 131 3.51 -15.44 22.89
N THR A 132 3.89 -15.44 21.62
CA THR A 132 5.30 -15.51 21.19
C THR A 132 5.98 -14.15 21.12
N LYS A 133 5.22 -13.03 21.25
CA LYS A 133 5.70 -11.66 21.03
C LYS A 133 6.37 -11.47 19.67
N LYS A 134 5.93 -12.26 18.69
CA LYS A 134 6.43 -12.22 17.32
C LYS A 134 5.45 -11.49 16.41
N VAL A 135 5.99 -11.01 15.30
CA VAL A 135 5.27 -10.44 14.19
C VAL A 135 5.66 -11.17 12.90
N GLY A 136 4.74 -11.27 11.96
CA GLY A 136 5.00 -11.84 10.65
C GLY A 136 5.50 -10.77 9.69
N ILE A 137 6.62 -11.00 9.01
CA ILE A 137 7.04 -10.23 7.85
C ILE A 137 6.40 -10.85 6.61
N ALA A 138 5.74 -10.02 5.81
CA ALA A 138 4.93 -10.46 4.70
C ALA A 138 5.13 -9.61 3.45
N LYS A 139 4.82 -10.19 2.30
CA LYS A 139 4.60 -9.47 1.04
C LYS A 139 3.13 -9.52 0.68
N PHE A 140 2.61 -8.42 0.16
CA PHE A 140 1.24 -8.38 -0.35
C PHE A 140 1.12 -7.39 -1.50
N VAL A 141 0.18 -7.62 -2.40
CA VAL A 141 -0.10 -6.71 -3.51
C VAL A 141 -1.34 -5.89 -3.16
N LEU A 142 -1.21 -4.57 -3.24
CA LEU A 142 -2.35 -3.66 -3.12
C LEU A 142 -2.46 -2.86 -4.43
N ARG A 143 -3.58 -3.05 -5.13
CA ARG A 143 -3.81 -2.55 -6.48
C ARG A 143 -2.79 -3.16 -7.45
N THR A 144 -1.77 -2.40 -7.85
CA THR A 144 -0.79 -2.78 -8.87
C THR A 144 0.65 -2.85 -8.34
N ARG A 145 0.86 -2.66 -7.03
CA ARG A 145 2.19 -2.64 -6.42
C ARG A 145 2.29 -3.68 -5.31
N GLU A 146 3.40 -4.42 -5.31
CA GLU A 146 3.81 -5.28 -4.18
C GLU A 146 4.44 -4.41 -3.08
N TYR A 147 4.07 -4.70 -1.84
CA TYR A 147 4.55 -4.03 -0.65
C TYR A 147 5.11 -5.04 0.35
N LEU A 148 6.09 -4.61 1.13
CA LEU A 148 6.49 -5.27 2.36
C LEU A 148 5.50 -4.90 3.47
N ALA A 149 5.26 -5.80 4.41
CA ALA A 149 4.37 -5.56 5.52
C ALA A 149 4.78 -6.32 6.79
N MET A 150 4.39 -5.75 7.94
CA MET A 150 4.40 -6.39 9.24
C MET A 150 2.97 -6.76 9.63
N VAL A 151 2.71 -8.04 9.86
CA VAL A 151 1.46 -8.59 10.40
C VAL A 151 1.64 -8.83 11.90
N ARG A 152 0.93 -8.08 12.72
CA ARG A 152 1.02 -8.18 14.18
C ARG A 152 -0.33 -8.31 14.84
N ALA A 153 -0.40 -9.01 15.96
CA ALA A 153 -1.57 -8.95 16.83
C ALA A 153 -1.60 -7.60 17.55
N ASN A 154 -2.80 -7.03 17.71
CA ASN A 154 -3.05 -5.87 18.54
C ASN A 154 -4.41 -6.04 19.20
N ASP A 155 -4.43 -6.19 20.53
CA ASP A 155 -5.63 -6.51 21.30
C ASP A 155 -6.49 -7.57 20.61
N ASP A 156 -7.72 -7.25 20.22
CA ASP A 156 -8.64 -8.21 19.63
C ASP A 156 -8.50 -8.42 18.12
N PHE A 157 -7.55 -7.77 17.47
CA PHE A 157 -7.42 -7.75 16.02
C PHE A 157 -5.99 -8.07 15.57
N ILE A 158 -5.83 -8.25 14.26
CA ILE A 158 -4.53 -8.29 13.60
C ILE A 158 -4.42 -7.02 12.75
N ILE A 159 -3.29 -6.33 12.91
CA ILE A 159 -2.93 -5.18 12.09
C ILE A 159 -1.90 -5.63 11.05
N LEU A 160 -2.11 -5.19 9.81
CA LEU A 160 -1.09 -5.16 8.79
C LEU A 160 -0.52 -3.75 8.72
N ASN A 161 0.76 -3.58 9.02
CA ASN A 161 1.47 -2.32 8.80
C ASN A 161 2.28 -2.45 7.53
N GLN A 162 1.94 -1.67 6.51
CA GLN A 162 2.77 -1.55 5.33
C GLN A 162 4.14 -0.98 5.73
N MET A 163 5.19 -1.56 5.17
CA MET A 163 6.58 -1.22 5.46
C MET A 163 7.25 -0.62 4.23
N ARG A 164 8.20 0.28 4.50
CA ARG A 164 9.17 0.78 3.54
C ARG A 164 10.29 -0.23 3.36
N TYR A 165 10.79 -0.34 2.14
CA TYR A 165 12.06 -1.02 1.89
C TYR A 165 13.24 -0.15 2.34
N ALA A 166 14.39 -0.77 2.55
CA ALA A 166 15.58 -0.07 3.07
C ALA A 166 16.10 1.02 2.12
N ASP A 167 15.94 0.82 0.81
CA ASP A 167 16.28 1.78 -0.24
C ASP A 167 15.30 2.96 -0.32
N GLU A 168 14.11 2.86 0.27
CA GLU A 168 13.16 3.96 0.42
C GLU A 168 13.49 4.87 1.63
N ILE A 169 14.45 4.47 2.47
CA ILE A 169 14.92 5.28 3.60
C ILE A 169 16.08 6.17 3.15
N VAL A 170 15.87 7.48 3.21
CA VAL A 170 16.89 8.47 2.85
C VAL A 170 18.06 8.41 3.83
N ASN A 171 19.28 8.38 3.29
CA ASN A 171 20.49 8.33 4.11
C ASN A 171 20.69 9.67 4.85
N PRO A 172 20.89 9.67 6.18
CA PRO A 172 21.08 10.90 6.95
C PRO A 172 22.46 11.55 6.77
N LYS A 173 23.33 11.05 5.89
CA LYS A 173 24.72 11.54 5.68
C LYS A 173 24.84 13.04 5.40
N ASP A 174 23.82 13.67 4.85
CA ASP A 174 23.82 15.11 4.56
C ASP A 174 23.21 15.95 5.70
N LEU A 175 22.79 15.32 6.80
CA LEU A 175 22.27 16.03 7.97
C LEU A 175 23.42 16.60 8.79
N ILE A 176 23.37 17.91 9.04
CA ILE A 176 24.22 18.57 10.02
C ILE A 176 23.58 18.32 11.40
N LEU A 177 24.06 17.28 12.09
CA LEU A 177 23.60 16.96 13.43
C LEU A 177 24.34 17.83 14.46
N PRO A 178 23.65 18.38 15.48
CA PRO A 178 24.33 18.99 16.61
C PRO A 178 25.13 17.89 17.34
N GLY A 179 26.42 18.14 17.55
CA GLY A 179 27.30 17.29 18.36
C GLY A 179 26.95 17.35 19.84
#